data_AF-A0AAD2E8J8-F1
#
_entry.id   AF-A0AAD2E8J8-F1
#
_cell.length_a   1.000
_cell.length_b   1.000
_cell.length_c   1.000
_cell.angle_alpha   90.00
_cell.angle_beta   90.00
_cell.angle_gamma   90.00
#
_symmetry.space_group_name_H-M   'P 1'
#
loop_
_entity.id
_entity.type
_entity.pdbx_description
1 polymer ?
#
loop_
_entity_poly.entity_id
_entity_poly.type
_entity_poly.pdbx_seq_one_letter_code
_entity_poly.pdbx_strand_id
1 'polypeptide(L)'
;MLECSRPLDLVVAVIKSCTPNGLGGLIVTLKDPTGTIGASIHHKVLTESEYGKDLTIGAALILQKVSIFKPLRPSHYLNITLRNLIKVKFISDASFRYK
;
A
#
# COMPACT_ATOMS: atom_id res chain seq x y z
N MET A 1 -21.66 -0.86 9.97
CA MET A 1 -20.75 -1.38 11.01
C MET A 1 -19.37 -1.49 10.36
N LEU A 2 -18.40 -0.67 10.77
CA LEU A 2 -17.04 -0.74 10.22
C LEU A 2 -16.35 -1.96 10.85
N GLU A 3 -16.06 -3.00 10.07
CA GLU A 3 -15.27 -4.12 10.57
C GLU A 3 -13.78 -3.82 10.36
N CYS A 4 -13.04 -3.78 11.46
CA CYS A 4 -11.58 -3.73 11.46
C CYS A 4 -11.08 -5.13 11.81
N SER A 5 -10.33 -5.76 10.91
CA SER A 5 -9.74 -7.08 11.19
C SER A 5 -8.58 -6.95 12.20
N ARG A 6 -8.17 -8.08 12.80
CA ARG A 6 -6.91 -8.10 13.58
C ARG A 6 -5.77 -7.52 12.73
N PRO A 7 -4.87 -6.71 13.33
CA PRO A 7 -3.73 -6.18 12.62
C PRO A 7 -2.84 -7.31 12.12
N LEU A 8 -2.39 -7.21 10.87
CA LEU A 8 -1.36 -8.08 10.33
C LEU A 8 0.00 -7.56 10.78
N ASP A 9 0.83 -8.44 11.35
CA ASP A 9 2.14 -8.07 11.89
C ASP A 9 3.07 -7.58 10.79
N LEU A 10 3.07 -8.26 9.64
CA LEU A 10 3.88 -7.93 8.47
C LEU A 10 3.09 -8.16 7.18
N VAL A 11 3.17 -7.20 6.27
CA VAL A 11 2.62 -7.32 4.90
C VAL A 11 3.71 -6.90 3.92
N VAL A 12 3.95 -7.73 2.91
CA VAL A 12 4.85 -7.41 1.80
C VAL A 12 4.08 -7.48 0.50
N ALA A 13 3.95 -6.35 -0.18
CA ALA A 13 3.15 -6.26 -1.40
C ALA A 13 3.74 -5.26 -2.39
N VAL A 14 3.45 -5.47 -3.68
CA VAL A 14 3.94 -4.64 -4.79
C VAL A 14 2.86 -3.66 -5.23
N ILE A 15 3.24 -2.41 -5.48
CA ILE A 15 2.35 -1.41 -6.10
C ILE A 15 2.06 -1.80 -7.55
N LYS A 16 0.81 -2.17 -7.84
CA LYS A 16 0.34 -2.44 -9.21
C LYS A 16 -0.11 -1.15 -9.90
N SER A 17 -0.85 -0.30 -9.21
CA SER A 17 -1.30 0.99 -9.72
C SER A 17 -1.18 2.06 -8.66
N CYS A 18 -0.97 3.31 -9.09
CA CYS A 18 -1.06 4.48 -8.23
C CYS A 18 -1.82 5.60 -8.95
N THR A 19 -2.64 6.32 -8.19
CA THR A 19 -3.43 7.45 -8.67
C THR A 19 -3.44 8.52 -7.58
N PRO A 20 -3.16 9.80 -7.89
CA PRO A 20 -3.27 10.87 -6.91
C PRO A 20 -4.69 10.95 -6.32
N ASN A 21 -4.78 11.19 -5.01
CA ASN A 21 -6.07 11.29 -4.31
C ASN A 21 -6.66 12.72 -4.29
N GLY A 22 -6.01 13.69 -4.93
CA GLY A 22 -6.40 15.12 -4.93
C GLY A 22 -6.06 15.89 -3.66
N LEU A 23 -5.62 15.23 -2.59
CA LEU A 23 -5.27 15.81 -1.28
C LEU A 23 -3.77 15.63 -0.94
N GLY A 24 -2.94 15.44 -1.98
CA GLY A 24 -1.50 15.22 -1.83
C GLY A 24 -1.09 13.82 -1.38
N GLY A 25 -2.02 12.86 -1.31
CA GLY A 25 -1.75 11.44 -1.10
C GLY A 25 -1.94 10.61 -2.37
N LEU A 26 -1.79 9.28 -2.26
CA LEU A 26 -2.05 8.35 -3.36
C LEU A 26 -3.14 7.35 -2.98
N ILE A 27 -3.94 6.96 -3.96
CA ILE A 27 -4.71 5.72 -3.95
C ILE A 27 -3.90 4.71 -4.76
N VAL A 28 -3.61 3.55 -4.17
CA VAL A 28 -2.82 2.51 -4.82
C VAL A 28 -3.53 1.17 -4.78
N THR A 29 -3.20 0.29 -5.72
CA THR A 29 -3.55 -1.13 -5.63
C THR A 29 -2.29 -1.92 -5.31
N LEU A 30 -2.32 -2.67 -4.22
CA LEU A 30 -1.23 -3.57 -3.83
C LEU A 30 -1.53 -4.99 -4.30
N LYS A 31 -0.51 -5.72 -4.72
CA LYS A 31 -0.57 -7.13 -5.11
C LYS A 31 0.43 -7.94 -4.30
N ASP A 32 -0.03 -9.06 -3.76
CA ASP A 32 0.80 -10.11 -3.19
C ASP A 32 0.40 -11.46 -3.81
N PRO A 33 1.01 -12.60 -3.43
CA PRO A 33 0.59 -13.91 -3.92
C PRO A 33 -0.86 -14.31 -3.56
N THR A 34 -1.46 -13.69 -2.54
CA THR A 34 -2.80 -14.02 -2.05
C THR A 34 -3.89 -13.25 -2.79
N GLY A 35 -3.58 -12.08 -3.34
CA GLY A 35 -4.51 -11.31 -4.14
C GLY A 35 -4.14 -9.85 -4.30
N THR A 36 -5.15 -9.03 -4.51
CA THR A 36 -5.03 -7.58 -4.64
C THR A 36 -5.91 -6.85 -3.63
N ILE A 37 -5.42 -5.71 -3.15
CA ILE A 37 -6.15 -4.87 -2.21
C ILE A 37 -5.92 -3.39 -2.51
N GLY A 38 -6.98 -2.59 -2.38
CA GLY A 38 -6.86 -1.14 -2.46
C GLY A 38 -6.20 -0.58 -1.21
N ALA A 39 -5.40 0.46 -1.36
CA ALA A 39 -4.80 1.16 -0.24
C ALA A 39 -4.76 2.66 -0.46
N SER A 40 -4.80 3.42 0.63
CA SER A 40 -4.51 4.86 0.61
C SER A 40 -3.13 5.12 1.21
N ILE A 41 -2.31 5.92 0.55
CA ILE A 41 -1.05 6.42 1.07
C ILE A 41 -1.27 7.85 1.54
N HIS A 42 -1.06 8.08 2.83
CA HIS A 42 -1.18 9.39 3.44
C HIS A 42 -0.13 10.36 2.87
N HIS A 43 -0.48 11.64 2.66
CA HIS A 43 0.42 12.63 2.05
C HIS A 43 1.78 12.73 2.77
N LYS A 44 1.79 12.57 4.10
CA LYS A 44 3.03 12.62 4.90
C LYS A 44 4.04 11.55 4.51
N VAL A 45 3.57 10.40 4.02
CA VAL A 45 4.48 9.37 3.51
C VAL A 45 5.20 9.87 2.26
N LEU A 46 4.55 10.67 1.43
CA LEU A 46 5.15 11.20 0.21
C LEU A 46 6.09 12.38 0.49
N THR A 47 5.75 13.21 1.47
CA THR A 47 6.47 14.47 1.75
C THR A 47 7.55 14.34 2.83
N GLU A 48 7.34 13.51 3.85
CA GLU A 48 8.22 13.42 5.02
C GLU A 48 9.06 12.13 5.04
N SER A 49 8.74 11.12 4.21
CA SER A 49 9.56 9.91 4.13
C SER A 49 10.66 10.04 3.07
N GLU A 50 11.78 9.37 3.30
CA GLU A 50 12.85 9.19 2.30
C GLU A 50 12.36 8.46 1.03
N TYR A 51 11.26 7.71 1.13
CA TYR A 51 10.72 6.86 0.06
C TYR A 51 9.71 7.56 -0.85
N GLY A 52 9.43 8.85 -0.66
CA GLY A 52 8.37 9.55 -1.40
C GLY A 52 8.48 9.41 -2.93
N LYS A 53 9.71 9.39 -3.46
CA LYS A 53 10.00 9.21 -4.90
C LYS A 53 9.96 7.74 -5.34
N ASP A 54 10.15 6.81 -4.41
CA ASP A 54 10.23 5.38 -4.68
C ASP A 54 8.87 4.70 -4.70
N LEU A 55 7.81 5.38 -4.25
CA LEU A 55 6.42 4.91 -4.22
C LEU A 55 5.76 4.94 -5.61
N THR A 56 6.34 4.16 -6.52
CA THR A 56 5.91 4.05 -7.92
C THR A 56 5.49 2.61 -8.26
N ILE A 57 4.89 2.43 -9.42
CA ILE A 57 4.47 1.11 -9.90
C ILE A 57 5.68 0.16 -9.98
N GLY A 58 5.55 -1.01 -9.37
CA GLY A 58 6.62 -2.02 -9.27
C GLY A 58 7.42 -1.94 -7.98
N ALA A 59 7.23 -0.92 -7.14
CA ALA A 59 7.85 -0.88 -5.82
C ALA A 59 7.20 -1.88 -4.86
N ALA A 60 8.01 -2.66 -4.16
CA ALA A 60 7.59 -3.47 -3.03
C ALA A 60 7.60 -2.66 -1.74
N LEU A 61 6.50 -2.77 -0.99
CA LEU A 61 6.29 -2.15 0.31
C LEU A 61 6.40 -3.21 1.38
N ILE A 62 7.21 -2.94 2.40
CA ILE A 62 7.24 -3.71 3.65
C ILE A 62 6.48 -2.89 4.67
N LEU A 63 5.33 -3.41 5.11
CA LEU A 63 4.43 -2.77 6.05
C LEU A 63 4.34 -3.58 7.34
N GLN A 64 4.15 -2.90 8.47
CA GLN A 64 3.93 -3.52 9.78
C GLN A 64 2.61 -3.08 10.41
N LYS A 65 2.03 -3.91 11.29
CA LYS A 65 0.85 -3.55 12.10
C LYS A 65 -0.28 -2.96 11.26
N VAL A 66 -0.55 -3.57 10.10
CA VAL A 66 -1.52 -3.07 9.12
C VAL A 66 -2.92 -3.53 9.53
N SER A 67 -3.85 -2.59 9.64
CA SER A 67 -5.26 -2.89 9.86
C SER A 67 -6.02 -2.76 8.53
N ILE A 68 -6.85 -3.75 8.23
CA ILE A 68 -7.71 -3.72 7.04
C ILE A 68 -9.08 -3.22 7.46
N PHE A 69 -9.53 -2.17 6.78
CA PHE A 69 -10.84 -1.55 6.96
C PHE A 69 -11.83 -2.12 5.95
N LYS A 70 -13.02 -2.50 6.43
CA LYS A 70 -14.13 -2.98 5.62
C LYS A 70 -15.36 -2.11 5.86
N PRO A 71 -15.50 -0.98 5.14
CA PRO A 71 -16.62 -0.09 5.34
C PRO A 71 -17.93 -0.66 4.80
N LEU A 72 -17.90 -1.31 3.63
CA LEU A 72 -19.03 -2.02 3.01
C LEU A 72 -18.49 -3.21 2.19
N ARG A 73 -19.09 -4.41 2.30
CA ARG A 73 -18.75 -5.55 1.44
C ARG A 73 -19.02 -5.19 -0.04
N PRO A 74 -18.13 -5.53 -1.00
CA PRO A 74 -16.93 -6.37 -0.87
C PRO A 74 -15.63 -5.59 -0.62
N SER A 75 -15.71 -4.29 -0.34
CA SER A 75 -14.56 -3.40 -0.39
C SER A 75 -13.68 -3.52 0.86
N HIS A 76 -12.40 -3.82 0.64
CA HIS A 76 -11.37 -3.92 1.66
C HIS A 76 -10.28 -2.91 1.31
N TYR A 77 -9.91 -2.09 2.27
CA TYR A 77 -8.85 -1.11 2.10
C TYR A 77 -7.92 -1.09 3.29
N LEU A 78 -6.64 -0.82 3.03
CA LEU A 78 -5.68 -0.52 4.09
C LEU A 78 -5.15 0.91 3.95
N ASN A 79 -4.77 1.51 5.08
CA ASN A 79 -4.17 2.83 5.10
C ASN A 79 -2.68 2.70 5.36
N ILE A 80 -1.86 3.27 4.48
CA ILE A 80 -0.41 3.36 4.61
C ILE A 80 -0.07 4.73 5.19
N THR A 81 0.69 4.71 6.27
CA THR A 81 1.13 5.88 7.03
C THR A 81 2.61 5.74 7.36
N LEU A 82 3.26 6.81 7.78
CA LEU A 82 4.68 6.76 8.19
C LEU A 82 4.95 5.73 9.29
N ARG A 83 3.95 5.45 10.14
CA ARG A 83 4.09 4.51 11.26
C ARG A 83 4.14 3.05 10.81
N ASN A 84 3.46 2.71 9.71
CA ASN A 84 3.37 1.33 9.25
C ASN A 84 4.28 1.05 8.06
N LEU A 85 4.77 2.06 7.35
CA LEU A 85 5.76 1.87 6.28
C LEU A 85 7.15 1.65 6.88
N ILE A 86 7.68 0.43 6.75
CA ILE A 86 9.03 0.09 7.22
C ILE A 86 10.07 0.35 6.15
N LYS A 87 9.80 -0.09 4.92
CA LYS A 87 10.76 0.02 3.82
C LYS A 87 10.08 -0.04 2.48
N VAL A 88 10.66 0.66 1.52
CA VAL A 88 10.34 0.52 0.09
C VAL A 88 11.54 -0.11 -0.61
N LYS A 89 11.26 -1.06 -1.50
CA LYS A 89 12.25 -1.71 -2.34
C LYS A 89 11.81 -1.61 -3.79
N PHE A 90 12.65 -1.04 -4.64
CA PHE A 90 12.42 -1.05 -6.07
C PHE A 90 12.70 -2.45 -6.61
N ILE A 91 11.69 -3.09 -7.20
CA ILE A 91 11.87 -4.35 -7.92
C ILE A 91 12.14 -3.96 -9.37
N SER A 92 13.40 -4.04 -9.79
CA SER A 92 13.80 -3.93 -11.21
C SER A 92 13.43 -5.17 -12.01
N ASP A 93 12.89 -6.21 -11.36
CA ASP A 93 12.61 -7.49 -11.97
C ASP A 93 11.35 -7.44 -12.84
N ALA A 94 11.55 -7.56 -14.16
CA ALA A 94 10.51 -7.54 -15.19
C ALA A 94 9.44 -8.64 -15.02
N SER A 95 9.68 -9.62 -14.15
CA SER A 95 8.79 -10.74 -13.86
C SER A 95 7.43 -10.33 -13.24
N PHE A 96 7.36 -9.18 -12.54
CA PHE A 96 6.09 -8.65 -12.00
C PHE A 96 5.32 -7.75 -12.98
N ARG A 97 5.94 -7.34 -14.11
CA ARG A 97 5.27 -6.51 -15.13
C ARG A 97 4.35 -7.33 -16.06
N TYR A 98 4.51 -8.65 -16.12
CA TYR A 98 3.85 -9.50 -17.12
C TYR A 98 3.17 -10.77 -16.55
N LYS A 99 2.64 -10.72 -15.31
CA LYS A 99 1.69 -11.72 -14.80
C LYS A 99 0.55 -11.09 -14.00
#